data_AF-A0A3D2S1J5-F1
#
_entry.id   AF-A0A3D2S1J5-F1
#
_cell.length_a   1.000
_cell.length_b   1.000
_cell.length_c   1.000
_cell.angle_alpha   90.00
_cell.angle_beta   90.00
_cell.angle_gamma   90.00
#
_symmetry.space_group_name_H-M   'P 1'
#
loop_
_entity.id
_entity.type
_entity.pdbx_description
1 polymer ?
#
loop_
_entity_poly.entity_id
_entity_poly.type
_entity_poly.pdbx_seq_one_letter_code
_entity_poly.pdbx_strand_id
1 'polypeptide(L)'
;MGEGAISAVPTLIQLLQDKNAGSDVRANVATALGWIGGGAQDTVPSLIQALQDQDAGVCQGVVEALENIDTPEALKAVEEYESRQ
;
A
#
# COMPACT_ATOMS: atom_id res chain seq x y z
N MET A 1 -8.58 -18.69 1.92
CA MET A 1 -8.37 -18.18 0.54
C MET A 1 -6.98 -17.54 0.55
N GLY A 2 -5.95 -18.08 -0.12
CA GLY A 2 -4.58 -17.59 0.17
C GLY A 2 -3.47 -17.83 -0.85
N GLU A 3 -3.60 -18.73 -1.82
CA GLU A 3 -2.49 -18.96 -2.78
C GLU A 3 -2.52 -18.03 -4.00
N GLY A 4 -3.71 -17.62 -4.45
CA GLY A 4 -3.85 -16.73 -5.61
C GLY A 4 -3.47 -15.27 -5.33
N ALA A 5 -3.68 -14.80 -4.10
CA ALA A 5 -3.46 -13.39 -3.75
C ALA A 5 -1.97 -13.06 -3.63
N ILE A 6 -1.15 -13.98 -3.10
CA ILE A 6 0.30 -13.83 -2.98
C ILE A 6 0.96 -13.75 -4.36
N SER A 7 0.49 -14.54 -5.33
CA SER A 7 1.04 -14.49 -6.70
C SER A 7 0.74 -13.18 -7.43
N ALA A 8 -0.27 -12.41 -7.00
CA ALA A 8 -0.64 -11.13 -7.60
C ALA A 8 0.13 -9.94 -6.99
N VAL A 9 0.79 -10.13 -5.85
CA VAL A 9 1.54 -9.08 -5.14
C VAL A 9 2.52 -8.32 -6.04
N PRO A 10 3.36 -8.97 -6.87
CA PRO A 10 4.31 -8.24 -7.72
C PRO A 10 3.61 -7.36 -8.76
N THR A 11 2.49 -7.84 -9.33
CA THR A 11 1.69 -7.09 -10.30
C THR A 11 1.00 -5.90 -9.65
N LEU A 12 0.50 -6.06 -8.43
CA LEU A 12 -0.10 -4.99 -7.64
C LEU A 12 0.93 -3.89 -7.33
N ILE A 13 2.16 -4.26 -6.93
CA ILE A 13 3.23 -3.26 -6.71
C ILE A 13 3.51 -2.46 -7.99
N GLN A 14 3.56 -3.11 -9.16
CA GLN A 14 3.78 -2.41 -10.42
C GLN A 14 2.66 -1.42 -10.73
N LEU A 15 1.41 -1.80 -10.50
CA LEU A 15 0.26 -0.90 -10.69
C LEU A 15 0.25 0.26 -9.69
N LEU A 16 0.68 0.03 -8.45
CA LEU A 16 0.80 1.08 -7.44
C LEU A 16 1.83 2.15 -7.85
N GLN A 17 2.89 1.76 -8.55
CA GLN A 17 3.92 2.69 -9.04
C GLN A 17 3.62 3.24 -10.43
N ASP A 18 2.58 2.74 -11.10
CA ASP A 18 2.20 3.21 -12.42
C ASP A 18 1.52 4.58 -12.34
N LYS A 19 2.26 5.60 -12.76
CA LYS A 19 1.76 6.98 -12.82
C LYS A 19 0.68 7.19 -13.89
N ASN A 20 0.54 6.27 -14.85
CA ASN A 20 -0.52 6.31 -15.84
C ASN A 20 -1.81 5.68 -15.33
N ALA A 21 -1.75 4.86 -14.27
CA ALA A 21 -2.94 4.35 -13.62
C ALA A 21 -3.70 5.51 -12.96
N GLY A 22 -5.03 5.47 -12.99
CA GLY A 22 -5.85 6.45 -12.25
C GLY A 22 -5.57 6.35 -10.75
N SER A 23 -5.72 7.46 -10.01
CA SER A 23 -5.57 7.46 -8.55
C SER A 23 -6.51 6.47 -7.88
N ASP A 24 -7.73 6.31 -8.38
CA ASP A 24 -8.69 5.29 -7.93
C ASP A 24 -8.11 3.86 -8.01
N VAL A 25 -7.35 3.57 -9.08
CA VAL A 25 -6.73 2.25 -9.27
C VAL A 25 -5.61 2.06 -8.26
N ARG A 26 -4.75 3.06 -8.06
CA ARG A 26 -3.65 3.00 -7.10
C ARG A 26 -4.17 2.85 -5.66
N ALA A 27 -5.22 3.57 -5.29
CA ALA A 27 -5.87 3.45 -3.99
C ALA A 27 -6.43 2.04 -3.76
N ASN A 28 -7.17 1.51 -4.73
CA ASN A 28 -7.71 0.14 -4.66
C ASN A 28 -6.61 -0.92 -4.56
N VAL A 29 -5.51 -0.73 -5.29
CA VAL A 29 -4.34 -1.61 -5.25
C VAL A 29 -3.70 -1.59 -3.86
N ALA A 30 -3.52 -0.41 -3.26
CA ALA A 30 -3.01 -0.27 -1.90
C ALA A 30 -3.90 -1.01 -0.90
N THR A 31 -5.22 -0.75 -0.91
CA THR A 31 -6.18 -1.46 -0.05
C THR A 31 -6.10 -2.97 -0.25
N ALA A 32 -6.05 -3.47 -1.50
CA ALA A 32 -5.93 -4.89 -1.78
C ALA A 32 -4.66 -5.52 -1.18
N LEU A 33 -3.53 -4.80 -1.21
CA LEU A 33 -2.28 -5.23 -0.56
C LEU A 33 -2.43 -5.29 0.96
N GLY A 34 -3.13 -4.33 1.56
CA GLY A 34 -3.51 -4.36 2.98
C GLY A 34 -4.32 -5.60 3.36
N TRP A 35 -5.30 -5.95 2.54
CA TRP A 35 -6.16 -7.12 2.77
C TRP A 35 -5.43 -8.46 2.64
N ILE A 36 -4.31 -8.51 1.91
CA ILE A 36 -3.42 -9.67 1.89
C ILE A 36 -2.70 -9.82 3.25
N GLY A 37 -2.49 -8.71 3.97
CA GLY A 37 -1.92 -8.69 5.32
C GLY A 37 -0.48 -9.17 5.34
N GLY A 38 -0.15 -10.07 6.26
CA GLY A 38 1.22 -10.58 6.45
C GLY A 38 1.86 -11.24 5.23
N GLY A 39 1.09 -11.64 4.21
CA GLY A 39 1.63 -12.12 2.92
C GLY A 39 2.14 -11.01 1.99
N ALA A 40 1.89 -9.75 2.33
CA ALA A 40 2.26 -8.56 1.54
C ALA A 40 3.31 -7.69 2.26
N GLN A 41 4.01 -8.22 3.27
CA GLN A 41 5.09 -7.50 3.97
C GLN A 41 6.18 -7.01 3.00
N ASP A 42 6.47 -7.78 1.95
CA ASP A 42 7.42 -7.40 0.90
C ASP A 42 7.02 -6.12 0.13
N THR A 43 5.74 -5.71 0.22
CA THR A 43 5.21 -4.50 -0.42
C THR A 43 5.36 -3.25 0.42
N VAL A 44 5.69 -3.37 1.71
CA VAL A 44 5.80 -2.24 2.64
C VAL A 44 6.69 -1.12 2.09
N PRO A 45 7.90 -1.37 1.53
CA PRO A 45 8.70 -0.29 0.95
C PRO A 45 8.02 0.43 -0.22
N SER A 46 7.23 -0.29 -1.02
CA SER A 46 6.49 0.28 -2.15
C SER A 46 5.29 1.10 -1.69
N LEU A 47 4.58 0.64 -0.65
CA LEU A 47 3.52 1.39 0.01
C LEU A 47 4.07 2.67 0.64
N ILE A 48 5.21 2.63 1.32
CA ILE A 48 5.87 3.82 1.88
C ILE A 48 6.20 4.86 0.79
N GLN A 49 6.61 4.43 -0.40
CA GLN A 49 6.79 5.34 -1.52
C GLN A 49 5.47 5.95 -2.01
N ALA A 50 4.38 5.16 -2.00
CA ALA A 50 3.05 5.61 -2.38
C ALA A 50 2.39 6.56 -1.36
N LEU A 51 2.88 6.64 -0.10
CA LEU A 51 2.49 7.72 0.84
C LEU A 51 2.91 9.12 0.36
N GLN A 52 3.83 9.20 -0.61
CA GLN A 52 4.27 10.45 -1.23
C GLN A 52 3.50 10.77 -2.52
N ASP A 53 2.41 10.04 -2.81
CA ASP A 53 1.54 10.34 -3.94
C ASP A 53 0.87 11.72 -3.75
N GLN A 54 0.54 12.36 -4.87
CA GLN A 54 -0.13 13.66 -4.85
C GLN A 54 -1.62 13.54 -4.53
N ASP A 55 -2.18 12.34 -4.73
CA ASP A 55 -3.58 12.06 -4.48
C ASP A 55 -3.82 11.59 -3.04
N ALA A 56 -4.62 12.35 -2.30
CA ALA A 56 -4.93 12.05 -0.90
C ALA A 56 -5.69 10.72 -0.72
N GLY A 57 -6.47 10.28 -1.72
CA GLY A 57 -7.18 9.01 -1.69
C GLY A 57 -6.21 7.83 -1.78
N VAL A 58 -5.17 7.97 -2.61
CA VAL A 58 -4.08 6.98 -2.67
C VAL A 58 -3.37 6.91 -1.32
N CYS A 59 -2.99 8.05 -0.74
CA CYS A 59 -2.32 8.07 0.56
C CYS A 59 -3.16 7.43 1.67
N GLN A 60 -4.48 7.67 1.71
CA GLN A 60 -5.37 7.02 2.68
C GLN A 60 -5.42 5.50 2.50
N GLY A 61 -5.59 5.02 1.26
CA GLY A 61 -5.59 3.57 0.99
C GLY A 61 -4.27 2.90 1.35
N VAL A 62 -3.16 3.63 1.21
CA VAL A 62 -1.83 3.18 1.61
C VAL A 62 -1.66 3.13 3.13
N VAL A 63 -2.14 4.14 3.86
CA VAL A 63 -2.13 4.14 5.33
C VAL A 63 -2.90 2.93 5.87
N GLU A 64 -4.13 2.72 5.40
CA GLU A 64 -4.96 1.59 5.81
C GLU A 64 -4.27 0.25 5.47
N ALA A 65 -3.59 0.18 4.32
CA ALA A 65 -2.85 -1.02 3.95
C ALA A 65 -1.68 -1.31 4.87
N LEU A 66 -0.91 -0.28 5.22
CA LEU A 66 0.22 -0.37 6.14
C LEU A 66 -0.23 -0.80 7.54
N GLU A 67 -1.35 -0.27 8.04
CA GLU A 67 -1.95 -0.69 9.31
C GLU A 67 -2.38 -2.16 9.29
N ASN A 68 -3.00 -2.64 8.20
CA ASN A 68 -3.44 -4.02 8.07
C ASN A 68 -2.29 -5.03 7.91
N ILE A 69 -1.16 -4.61 7.35
CA ILE A 69 0.04 -5.46 7.23
C ILE A 69 0.69 -5.69 8.62
N ASP A 70 0.46 -4.77 9.57
CA ASP A 70 0.90 -4.85 10.97
C ASP A 70 2.41 -5.16 11.10
N THR A 71 3.23 -4.43 10.35
CA THR A 71 4.70 -4.50 10.46
C THR A 71 5.27 -3.26 11.11
N PRO A 72 6.41 -3.37 11.84
CA PRO A 72 7.03 -2.22 12.48
C PRO A 72 7.46 -1.14 11.48
N GLU A 73 7.89 -1.52 10.28
CA GLU A 73 8.20 -0.57 9.21
C GLU A 73 6.94 0.18 8.73
N ALA A 74 5.81 -0.52 8.61
CA ALA A 74 4.56 0.06 8.16
C ALA A 74 3.96 1.03 9.18
N LEU A 75 3.88 0.61 10.44
CA LEU A 75 3.39 1.46 11.54
C LEU A 75 4.22 2.74 11.67
N LYS A 76 5.55 2.62 11.60
CA LYS A 76 6.44 3.78 11.65
C LYS A 76 6.21 4.76 10.51
N ALA A 77 5.92 4.26 9.31
CA ALA A 77 5.64 5.10 8.16
C ALA A 77 4.30 5.85 8.28
N VAL A 78 3.27 5.19 8.84
CA VAL A 78 1.99 5.84 9.14
C VAL A 78 2.17 6.94 10.18
N GLU A 79 2.86 6.67 11.29
CA GLU A 79 3.15 7.69 12.32
C GLU A 79 3.92 8.89 11.73
N GLU A 80 4.89 8.66 10.86
CA GLU A 80 5.63 9.75 10.21
C GLU A 80 4.73 10.55 9.25
N TYR A 81 3.85 9.88 8.51
CA TYR A 81 2.88 10.55 7.64
C TYR A 81 1.89 11.42 8.43
N GLU A 82 1.31 10.88 9.51
CA GLU A 82 0.41 11.61 10.40
C GLU A 82 1.10 12.78 11.08
N SER A 83 2.37 12.62 11.49
CA SER A 83 3.16 13.70 12.10
C SER A 83 3.49 14.84 11.13
N ARG A 84 3.34 14.62 9.81
CA ARG A 84 3.65 15.57 8.74
C ARG A 84 2.42 16.29 8.16
N GLN A 85 1.21 15.81 8.47
CA GLN A 85 -0.06 16.45 8.11
C GLN A 85 -0.47 17.49 9.16
#